data_AF-A0A7V3A3P9-F1
#
_entry.id   AF-A0A7V3A3P9-F1
#
_cell.length_a   1.000
_cell.length_b   1.000
_cell.length_c   1.000
_cell.angle_alpha   90.00
_cell.angle_beta   90.00
_cell.angle_gamma   90.00
#
_symmetry.space_group_name_H-M   'P 1'
#
loop_
_entity.id
_entity.type
_entity.pdbx_description
1 polymer ?
#
loop_
_entity_poly.entity_id
_entity_poly.type
_entity_poly.pdbx_seq_one_letter_code
_entity_poly.pdbx_strand_id
1 'polypeptide(L)'
;MNTQFLSPTVATLSDTWTLKDYWGAFKVRWGMGRFSYRMAPGLYALGTPGEETPVFVTGNYKLSVDHLRKALQGRDAWILILDTKGINVWCAAGKGTFGTEELIHRLRTTGLLEKKGKKLLILPQLGAPGVSATEVEKATGFRVVYGPIRAKDIPAYLDSGLKTTEQMRRVTFSFLERLILIPVELKGIIVPSILLLSILSIVGAFLVWGTSLIGSSSLSFGDSLLISFKTFFPILPVGFFGVILFPLLLPLLPGRAFSLKGAMLVLWGLITYLTVSHTFLEVPILSLLFRVIPYFILLASMVSFLAMNFTGSTPFTSLSGVLKEMRIAIPVQMGGFLVGILWLWIDLLKRGIP
;
A
#
# COMPACT_ATOMS: atom_id res chain seq x y z
N MET A 1 -10.30 39.97 40.24
CA MET A 1 -11.08 38.71 40.26
C MET A 1 -10.55 37.82 39.17
N ASN A 2 -9.87 36.74 39.57
CA ASN A 2 -9.27 35.74 38.69
C ASN A 2 -10.35 34.98 37.93
N THR A 3 -10.47 35.20 36.63
CA THR A 3 -11.11 34.26 35.71
C THR A 3 -10.06 33.23 35.32
N GLN A 4 -10.02 32.12 36.06
CA GLN A 4 -9.41 30.89 35.59
C GLN A 4 -10.12 30.50 34.28
N PHE A 5 -9.44 30.72 33.16
CA PHE A 5 -9.82 30.08 31.90
C PHE A 5 -9.60 28.58 32.10
N LEU A 6 -10.70 27.86 32.34
CA LEU A 6 -10.74 26.41 32.24
C LEU A 6 -10.46 26.07 30.78
N SER A 7 -9.18 25.89 30.44
CA SER A 7 -8.79 25.19 29.22
C SER A 7 -9.53 23.85 29.23
N PRO A 8 -10.18 23.43 28.12
CA PRO A 8 -10.72 22.08 28.05
C PRO A 8 -9.60 21.11 28.45
N THR A 9 -9.87 20.22 29.41
CA THR A 9 -8.89 19.25 29.92
C THR A 9 -8.31 18.48 28.74
N VAL A 10 -7.11 18.89 28.31
CA VAL A 10 -6.49 18.32 27.12
C VAL A 10 -6.13 16.88 27.45
N ALA A 11 -6.65 15.94 26.67
CA ALA A 11 -6.41 14.51 26.89
C ALA A 11 -4.91 14.20 26.84
N THR A 12 -4.42 13.45 27.83
CA THR A 12 -3.02 13.05 27.91
C THR A 12 -2.81 11.70 27.22
N LEU A 13 -1.79 11.61 26.37
CA LEU A 13 -1.34 10.38 25.75
C LEU A 13 -0.22 9.75 26.57
N SER A 14 -0.16 8.42 26.56
CA SER A 14 1.01 7.69 27.06
C SER A 14 2.10 7.65 25.99
N ASP A 15 3.35 7.78 26.40
CA ASP A 15 4.52 7.64 25.53
C ASP A 15 4.93 6.19 25.28
N THR A 16 4.48 5.23 26.09
CA THR A 16 4.80 3.81 25.94
C THR A 16 3.72 3.04 25.19
N TRP A 17 4.11 2.08 24.35
CA TRP A 17 3.16 1.20 23.68
C TRP A 17 2.64 0.15 24.64
N THR A 18 1.32 0.05 24.75
CA THR A 18 0.64 -1.05 25.44
C THR A 18 0.62 -2.29 24.55
N LEU A 19 0.36 -3.47 25.13
CA LEU A 19 0.14 -4.71 24.36
C LEU A 19 -0.99 -4.55 23.32
N LYS A 20 -2.02 -3.77 23.64
CA LYS A 20 -3.12 -3.44 22.72
C LYS A 20 -2.63 -2.65 21.51
N ASP A 21 -1.64 -1.78 21.69
CA ASP A 21 -1.05 -1.01 20.59
C ASP A 21 -0.20 -1.89 19.69
N TYR A 22 0.65 -2.76 20.26
CA TYR A 22 1.41 -3.74 19.48
C TYR A 22 0.48 -4.65 18.67
N TRP A 23 -0.58 -5.17 19.29
CA TRP A 23 -1.55 -6.01 18.61
C TRP A 23 -2.36 -5.27 17.55
N GLY A 24 -2.70 -4.00 17.81
CA GLY A 24 -3.35 -3.12 16.83
C GLY A 24 -2.45 -2.86 15.63
N ALA A 25 -1.18 -2.51 15.86
CA ALA A 25 -0.17 -2.30 14.83
C ALA A 25 0.03 -3.56 13.97
N PHE A 26 0.11 -4.73 14.62
CA PHE A 26 0.12 -6.02 13.93
C PHE A 26 -1.13 -6.16 13.05
N LYS A 27 -2.34 -6.06 13.62
CA LYS A 27 -3.59 -6.25 12.86
C LYS A 27 -3.68 -5.38 11.61
N VAL A 28 -3.35 -4.09 11.72
CA VAL A 28 -3.46 -3.17 10.57
C VAL A 28 -2.41 -3.42 9.50
N ARG A 29 -1.22 -3.95 9.86
CA ARG A 29 -0.21 -4.39 8.88
C ARG A 29 -0.67 -5.61 8.08
N TRP A 30 -1.54 -6.44 8.66
CA TRP A 30 -2.29 -7.50 7.95
C TRP A 30 -3.60 -6.98 7.33
N GLY A 31 -3.82 -5.67 7.28
CA GLY A 31 -5.02 -5.06 6.71
C GLY A 31 -6.31 -5.31 7.52
N MET A 32 -6.25 -5.86 8.73
CA MET A 32 -7.41 -6.07 9.60
C MET A 32 -7.79 -4.78 10.32
N GLY A 33 -9.04 -4.32 10.16
CA GLY A 33 -9.53 -3.09 10.80
C GLY A 33 -8.77 -1.82 10.41
N ARG A 34 -8.00 -1.83 9.32
CA ARG A 34 -7.11 -0.73 8.92
C ARG A 34 -7.86 0.59 8.76
N PHE A 35 -9.03 0.56 8.13
CA PHE A 35 -9.82 1.76 7.86
C PHE A 35 -10.48 2.35 9.10
N SER A 36 -10.68 1.58 10.17
CA SER A 36 -11.27 2.06 11.43
C SER A 36 -10.22 2.32 12.52
N TYR A 37 -8.93 2.06 12.26
CA TYR A 37 -7.85 2.26 13.23
C TYR A 37 -7.44 3.73 13.34
N ARG A 38 -8.27 4.52 14.03
CA ARG A 38 -8.18 5.98 14.09
C ARG A 38 -8.15 6.49 15.54
N MET A 39 -7.63 7.69 15.73
CA MET A 39 -7.75 8.48 16.95
C MET A 39 -8.65 9.70 16.70
N ALA A 40 -9.31 10.24 17.71
CA ALA A 40 -10.10 11.45 17.53
C ALA A 40 -9.18 12.64 17.18
N PRO A 41 -9.48 13.42 16.12
CA PRO A 41 -8.75 14.65 15.82
C PRO A 41 -8.85 15.64 16.98
N GLY A 42 -7.79 16.39 17.24
CA GLY A 42 -7.73 17.32 18.37
C GLY A 42 -6.32 17.52 18.91
N LEU A 43 -6.22 18.29 19.99
CA LEU A 43 -4.98 18.52 20.71
C LEU A 43 -4.84 17.51 21.84
N TYR A 44 -3.63 16.99 22.04
CA TYR A 44 -3.28 16.06 23.09
C TYR A 44 -1.98 16.49 23.76
N ALA A 45 -1.87 16.23 25.07
CA ALA A 45 -0.64 16.41 25.82
C ALA A 45 0.15 15.10 25.88
N LEU A 46 1.46 15.16 25.75
CA LEU A 46 2.37 14.08 26.09
C LEU A 46 3.27 14.58 27.22
N GLY A 47 3.27 13.89 28.37
CA GLY A 47 3.93 14.37 29.58
C GLY A 47 3.22 15.60 30.17
N THR A 48 3.99 16.61 30.55
CA THR A 48 3.53 17.88 31.15
C THR A 48 3.95 19.08 30.30
N PRO A 49 3.43 19.22 29.06
CA PRO A 49 3.90 20.23 28.13
C PRO A 49 3.50 21.65 28.56
N GLY A 50 4.50 22.52 28.71
CA GLY A 50 4.32 23.94 29.00
C GLY A 50 4.06 24.83 27.77
N GLU A 51 4.08 26.14 27.98
CA GLU A 51 3.86 27.16 26.94
C GLU A 51 4.93 27.17 25.85
N GLU A 52 6.20 26.97 26.23
CA GLU A 52 7.35 26.94 25.32
C GLU A 52 7.55 25.61 24.58
N THR A 53 6.74 24.60 24.92
CA THR A 53 6.84 23.26 24.33
C THR A 53 6.35 23.28 22.88
N PRO A 54 7.10 22.72 21.92
CA PRO A 54 6.69 22.68 20.52
C PRO A 54 5.44 21.82 20.32
N VAL A 55 4.72 22.11 19.22
CA VAL A 55 3.54 21.36 18.80
C VAL A 55 3.91 20.45 17.63
N PHE A 56 3.79 19.14 17.83
CA PHE A 56 3.95 18.14 16.77
C PHE A 56 2.61 17.90 16.08
N VAL A 57 2.62 17.90 14.75
CA VAL A 57 1.41 17.67 13.96
C VAL A 57 1.45 16.26 13.35
N THR A 58 0.33 15.54 13.38
CA THR A 58 0.20 14.23 12.73
C THR A 58 -1.22 14.02 12.20
N GLY A 59 -1.42 13.00 11.37
CA GLY A 59 -2.76 12.55 10.96
C GLY A 59 -3.41 11.62 11.99
N ASN A 60 -4.73 11.51 11.95
CA ASN A 60 -5.54 10.68 12.85
C ASN A 60 -5.49 9.17 12.59
N TYR A 61 -4.66 8.68 11.68
CA TYR A 61 -4.37 7.25 11.61
C TYR A 61 -3.60 6.83 12.86
N LYS A 62 -4.21 5.99 13.72
CA LYS A 62 -3.71 5.73 15.07
C LYS A 62 -2.27 5.19 15.08
N LEU A 63 -1.88 4.40 14.08
CA LEU A 63 -0.51 3.89 13.97
C LEU A 63 0.53 5.03 13.76
N SER A 64 0.17 6.10 13.05
CA SER A 64 1.03 7.29 12.92
C SER A 64 1.22 7.98 14.27
N VAL A 65 0.12 8.12 15.03
CA VAL A 65 0.13 8.72 16.37
C VAL A 65 0.96 7.86 17.34
N ASP A 66 0.79 6.54 17.29
CA ASP A 66 1.53 5.60 18.12
C ASP A 66 3.04 5.68 17.87
N HIS A 67 3.45 5.75 16.61
CA HIS A 67 4.87 5.93 16.28
C HIS A 67 5.41 7.29 16.76
N LEU A 68 4.62 8.36 16.66
CA LEU A 68 5.01 9.69 17.14
C LEU A 68 5.18 9.73 18.66
N ARG A 69 4.17 9.30 19.43
CA ARG A 69 4.23 9.33 20.91
C ARG A 69 5.36 8.46 21.45
N LYS A 70 5.62 7.30 20.83
CA LYS A 70 6.76 6.43 21.20
C LYS A 70 8.11 7.06 20.91
N ALA A 71 8.22 7.82 19.82
CA ALA A 71 9.46 8.52 19.51
C ALA A 71 9.72 9.71 20.45
N LEU A 72 8.69 10.20 21.14
CA LEU A 72 8.78 11.30 22.09
C LEU A 72 8.86 10.82 23.54
N GLN A 73 9.21 9.55 23.77
CA GLN A 73 9.32 8.99 25.11
C GLN A 73 10.26 9.80 26.00
N GLY A 74 9.80 10.13 27.21
CA GLY A 74 10.52 10.96 28.16
C GLY A 74 10.63 12.45 27.77
N ARG A 75 9.84 12.93 26.81
CA ARG A 75 9.81 14.34 26.40
C ARG A 75 8.40 14.90 26.45
N ASP A 76 8.30 16.14 26.92
CA ASP A 76 7.04 16.87 26.89
C ASP A 76 6.74 17.37 25.47
N ALA A 77 5.51 17.17 25.03
CA ALA A 77 5.06 17.59 23.70
C ALA A 77 3.57 17.88 23.63
N TRP A 78 3.19 18.88 22.85
CA TRP A 78 1.83 19.01 22.35
C TRP A 78 1.70 18.22 21.05
N ILE A 79 0.67 17.38 20.92
CA ILE A 79 0.39 16.60 19.71
C ILE A 79 -0.94 17.06 19.12
N LEU A 80 -0.89 17.72 17.96
CA LEU A 80 -2.06 18.13 17.20
C LEU A 80 -2.38 17.07 16.13
N ILE A 81 -3.53 16.43 16.27
CA ILE A 81 -3.99 15.37 15.38
C ILE A 81 -5.00 15.93 14.39
N LEU A 82 -4.67 15.89 13.10
CA LEU A 82 -5.52 16.33 11.99
C LEU A 82 -6.47 15.21 11.52
N ASP A 83 -7.65 15.58 11.01
CA ASP A 83 -8.60 14.62 10.47
C ASP A 83 -8.24 14.16 9.05
N THR A 84 -7.36 13.16 8.99
CA THR A 84 -6.96 12.49 7.76
C THR A 84 -7.86 11.31 7.37
N LYS A 85 -9.06 11.19 7.95
CA LYS A 85 -9.99 10.07 7.73
C LYS A 85 -9.33 8.68 7.93
N GLY A 86 -8.39 8.58 8.87
CA GLY A 86 -7.66 7.35 9.16
C GLY A 86 -6.62 6.94 8.11
N ILE A 87 -6.15 7.88 7.29
CA ILE A 87 -5.11 7.67 6.28
C ILE A 87 -3.76 8.13 6.86
N ASN A 88 -2.67 7.41 6.53
CA ASN A 88 -1.33 7.84 6.96
C ASN A 88 -0.95 9.22 6.39
N VAL A 89 0.02 9.90 7.00
CA VAL A 89 0.40 11.28 6.65
C VAL A 89 0.76 11.43 5.16
N TRP A 90 1.58 10.53 4.61
CA TRP A 90 2.06 10.66 3.24
C TRP A 90 0.93 10.54 2.20
N CYS A 91 0.09 9.51 2.34
CA CYS A 91 -1.07 9.33 1.47
C CYS A 91 -2.12 10.42 1.69
N ALA A 92 -2.30 10.88 2.93
CA ALA A 92 -3.28 11.92 3.27
C ALA A 92 -2.87 13.29 2.71
N ALA A 93 -1.57 13.60 2.68
CA ALA A 93 -1.03 14.83 2.09
C ALA A 93 -1.22 14.84 0.58
N GLY A 94 -0.90 13.72 -0.10
CA GLY A 94 -1.16 13.59 -1.54
C GLY A 94 -2.64 13.68 -1.93
N LYS A 95 -3.56 13.33 -1.01
CA LYS A 95 -5.02 13.48 -1.18
C LYS A 95 -5.59 14.81 -0.70
N GLY A 96 -4.77 15.68 -0.09
CA GLY A 96 -5.20 16.97 0.47
C GLY A 96 -5.89 16.91 1.84
N THR A 97 -6.16 15.73 2.40
CA THR A 97 -6.78 15.59 3.74
C THR A 97 -5.83 15.91 4.89
N PHE A 98 -4.52 15.72 4.70
CA PHE A 98 -3.49 16.33 5.53
C PHE A 98 -3.08 17.63 4.84
N GLY A 99 -3.87 18.68 5.04
CA GLY A 99 -3.83 19.91 4.24
C GLY A 99 -3.68 21.19 5.04
N THR A 100 -3.30 22.29 4.39
CA THR A 100 -3.23 23.64 4.97
C THR A 100 -4.52 24.02 5.70
N GLU A 101 -5.67 23.88 5.03
CA GLU A 101 -6.98 24.26 5.58
C GLU A 101 -7.36 23.47 6.83
N GLU A 102 -7.18 22.15 6.81
CA GLU A 102 -7.44 21.29 7.97
C GLU A 102 -6.52 21.66 9.14
N LEU A 103 -5.24 21.96 8.88
CA LEU A 103 -4.30 22.40 9.92
C LEU A 103 -4.76 23.72 10.55
N ILE A 104 -5.09 24.73 9.72
CA ILE A 104 -5.57 26.03 10.21
C ILE A 104 -6.87 25.86 11.02
N HIS A 105 -7.81 25.06 10.52
CA HIS A 105 -9.06 24.75 11.21
C HIS A 105 -8.81 24.09 12.58
N ARG A 106 -7.86 23.14 12.65
CA ARG A 106 -7.51 22.46 13.91
C ARG A 106 -6.83 23.38 14.90
N LEU A 107 -5.94 24.27 14.45
CA LEU A 107 -5.32 25.28 15.31
C LEU A 107 -6.36 26.21 15.95
N ARG A 108 -7.39 26.62 15.18
CA ARG A 108 -8.50 27.45 15.68
C ARG A 108 -9.37 26.70 16.69
N THR A 109 -9.85 25.52 16.32
CA THR A 109 -10.81 24.75 17.13
C THR A 109 -10.23 24.17 18.42
N THR A 110 -8.91 24.01 18.50
CA THR A 110 -8.21 23.53 19.71
C THR A 110 -7.76 24.65 20.64
N GLY A 111 -7.99 25.91 20.29
CA GLY A 111 -7.55 27.07 21.08
C GLY A 111 -6.04 27.33 21.03
N LEU A 112 -5.29 26.62 20.18
CA LEU A 112 -3.82 26.80 20.08
C LEU A 112 -3.43 28.21 19.62
N LEU A 113 -4.29 28.92 18.90
CA LEU A 113 -4.03 30.30 18.48
C LEU A 113 -3.95 31.28 19.66
N GLU A 114 -4.63 30.97 20.76
CA GLU A 114 -4.70 31.80 21.97
C GLU A 114 -3.56 31.49 22.94
N LYS A 115 -2.87 30.36 22.73
CA LYS A 115 -1.74 29.92 23.54
C LYS A 115 -0.60 30.95 23.48
N LYS A 116 -0.12 31.36 24.66
CA LYS A 116 1.08 32.19 24.80
C LYS A 116 2.35 31.33 24.67
N GLY A 117 3.45 31.96 24.28
CA GLY A 117 4.75 31.30 24.11
C GLY A 117 5.07 30.89 22.66
N LYS A 118 5.78 29.78 22.52
CA LYS A 118 6.41 29.35 21.26
C LYS A 118 5.39 28.95 20.18
N LYS A 119 5.28 29.78 19.13
CA LYS A 119 4.46 29.51 17.93
C LYS A 119 5.21 28.67 16.88
N LEU A 120 5.57 27.43 17.23
CA LEU A 120 6.29 26.51 16.35
C LEU A 120 5.52 25.19 16.16
N LEU A 121 5.27 24.85 14.89
CA LEU A 121 4.69 23.57 14.47
C LEU A 121 5.77 22.70 13.83
N ILE A 122 5.92 21.47 14.34
CA ILE A 122 6.80 20.45 13.77
C ILE A 122 5.93 19.45 12.99
N LEU A 123 6.06 19.48 11.66
CA LEU A 123 5.33 18.60 10.76
C LEU A 123 6.23 17.46 10.24
N PRO A 124 5.68 16.29 9.89
CA PRO A 124 6.43 15.25 9.21
C PRO A 124 6.82 15.70 7.81
N GLN A 125 8.03 15.38 7.36
CA GLN A 125 8.53 15.78 6.03
C GLN A 125 7.60 15.37 4.88
N LEU A 126 7.02 14.16 4.94
CA LEU A 126 6.12 13.65 3.91
C LEU A 126 4.72 14.31 3.90
N GLY A 127 4.46 15.22 4.85
CA GLY A 127 3.27 16.08 4.84
C GLY A 127 3.43 17.34 3.99
N ALA A 128 4.66 17.68 3.59
CA ALA A 128 4.97 18.91 2.85
C ALA A 128 4.17 19.12 1.56
N PRO A 129 3.85 18.08 0.76
CA PRO A 129 3.03 18.27 -0.45
C PRO A 129 1.59 18.75 -0.17
N GLY A 130 1.07 18.56 1.05
CA GLY A 130 -0.29 18.95 1.42
C GLY A 130 -0.37 20.27 2.21
N VAL A 131 0.73 20.72 2.82
CA VAL A 131 0.72 21.88 3.72
C VAL A 131 1.68 22.97 3.23
N SER A 132 1.13 24.15 2.97
CA SER A 132 1.88 25.36 2.66
C SER A 132 2.34 26.04 3.95
N ALA A 133 3.62 25.93 4.27
CA ALA A 133 4.21 26.53 5.48
C ALA A 133 3.95 28.03 5.55
N THR A 134 4.11 28.72 4.42
CA THR A 134 3.88 30.16 4.27
C THR A 134 2.43 30.58 4.47
N GLU A 135 1.45 29.81 3.99
CA GLU A 135 0.03 30.12 4.21
C GLU A 135 -0.37 29.91 5.66
N VAL A 136 0.11 28.83 6.29
CA VAL A 136 -0.14 28.57 7.71
C VAL A 136 0.42 29.70 8.56
N GLU A 137 1.66 30.13 8.29
CA GLU A 137 2.30 31.20 9.04
C GLU A 137 1.57 32.54 8.86
N LYS A 138 1.16 32.88 7.63
CA LYS A 138 0.34 34.07 7.37
C LYS A 138 -1.01 34.04 8.08
N ALA A 139 -1.67 32.88 8.11
CA ALA A 139 -3.03 32.75 8.64
C ALA A 139 -3.09 32.59 10.17
N THR A 140 -2.02 32.09 10.80
CA THR A 140 -2.03 31.70 12.22
C THR A 140 -0.90 32.29 13.05
N GLY A 141 0.15 32.81 12.42
CA GLY A 141 1.38 33.24 13.07
C GLY A 141 2.24 32.08 13.59
N PHE A 142 1.88 30.82 13.31
CA PHE A 142 2.73 29.67 13.63
C PHE A 142 3.75 29.42 12.53
N ARG A 143 5.03 29.41 12.92
CA ARG A 143 6.10 28.97 12.04
C ARG A 143 6.03 27.46 11.88
N VAL A 144 6.06 27.00 10.63
CA VAL A 144 6.07 25.57 10.30
C VAL A 144 7.50 25.13 10.01
N VAL A 145 7.93 24.05 10.66
CA VAL A 145 9.19 23.36 10.36
C VAL A 145 8.93 21.90 10.07
N TYR A 146 9.67 21.35 9.11
CA TYR A 146 9.58 19.94 8.74
C TYR A 146 10.64 19.12 9.48
N GLY A 147 10.17 18.19 10.30
CA GLY A 147 10.98 17.19 10.99
C GLY A 147 11.38 16.03 10.07
N PRO A 148 11.92 14.94 10.63
CA PRO A 148 12.37 13.79 9.86
C PRO A 148 11.22 13.02 9.19
N ILE A 149 11.55 12.17 8.21
CA ILE A 149 10.59 11.24 7.60
C ILE A 149 10.11 10.18 8.59
N ARG A 150 11.03 9.65 9.41
CA ARG A 150 10.72 8.56 10.34
C ARG A 150 10.61 9.10 11.75
N ALA A 151 9.59 8.65 12.47
CA ALA A 151 9.39 9.03 13.86
C ALA A 151 10.60 8.69 14.75
N LYS A 152 11.26 7.54 14.53
CA LYS A 152 12.43 7.11 15.31
C LYS A 152 13.61 8.10 15.30
N ASP A 153 13.67 8.98 14.30
CA ASP A 153 14.75 9.96 14.16
C ASP A 153 14.42 11.29 14.89
N ILE A 154 13.21 11.44 15.45
CA ILE A 154 12.75 12.65 16.15
C ILE A 154 13.64 13.01 17.35
N PRO A 155 14.05 12.08 18.25
CA PRO A 155 14.94 12.43 19.36
C PRO A 155 16.23 13.12 18.90
N ALA A 156 16.96 12.50 17.96
CA ALA A 156 18.19 13.06 17.43
C ALA A 156 17.95 14.40 16.69
N TYR A 157 16.83 14.54 15.99
CA TYR A 157 16.43 15.80 15.38
C TYR A 157 16.23 16.91 16.42
N LEU A 158 15.58 16.62 17.55
CA LEU A 158 15.41 17.59 18.64
C LEU A 158 16.75 17.95 19.29
N ASP A 159 17.58 16.96 19.59
CA ASP A 159 18.88 17.14 20.25
C ASP A 159 19.87 17.94 19.39
N SER A 160 19.72 17.88 18.06
CA SER A 160 20.50 18.68 17.10
C SER A 160 20.01 20.13 16.93
N GLY A 161 19.03 20.57 17.72
CA GLY A 161 18.45 21.91 17.60
C GLY A 161 17.59 22.08 16.34
N LEU A 162 16.78 21.06 16.00
CA LEU A 162 15.88 21.04 14.85
C LEU A 162 16.60 21.02 13.49
N LYS A 163 17.79 20.42 13.41
CA LYS A 163 18.56 20.27 12.17
C LYS A 163 18.40 18.85 11.63
N THR A 164 17.75 18.70 10.48
CA THR A 164 17.62 17.40 9.81
C THR A 164 18.89 17.05 9.03
N THR A 165 19.38 15.81 9.18
CA THR A 165 20.45 15.26 8.33
C THR A 165 19.89 14.80 6.97
N GLU A 166 20.77 14.63 5.98
CA GLU A 166 20.44 14.03 4.68
C GLU A 166 19.71 12.68 4.82
N GLN A 167 20.17 11.82 5.76
CA GLN A 167 19.59 10.50 5.97
C GLN A 167 18.15 10.56 6.50
N MET A 168 17.85 11.54 7.37
CA MET A 168 16.50 11.76 7.91
C MET A 168 15.48 12.20 6.84
N ARG A 169 15.96 12.69 5.69
CA ARG A 169 15.15 13.18 4.57
C ARG A 169 15.01 12.18 3.42
N ARG A 170 15.61 10.98 3.51
CA ARG A 170 15.58 9.98 2.43
C ARG A 170 14.64 8.82 2.76
N VAL A 171 13.73 8.51 1.84
CA VAL A 171 12.98 7.24 1.84
C VAL A 171 13.89 6.18 1.22
N THR A 172 14.25 5.15 1.98
CA THR A 172 15.19 4.12 1.49
C THR A 172 14.52 2.97 0.75
N PHE A 173 13.24 2.69 1.06
CA PHE A 173 12.49 1.53 0.57
C PHE A 173 13.34 0.25 0.55
N SER A 174 13.97 -0.04 1.69
CA SER A 174 14.87 -1.17 1.94
C SER A 174 14.12 -2.51 1.97
N PHE A 175 14.86 -3.63 1.97
CA PHE A 175 14.27 -4.97 1.99
C PHE A 175 13.23 -5.16 3.11
N LEU A 176 13.54 -4.73 4.34
CA LEU A 176 12.61 -4.85 5.47
C LEU A 176 11.36 -3.97 5.30
N GLU A 177 11.51 -2.76 4.75
CA GLU A 177 10.36 -1.86 4.49
C GLU A 177 9.42 -2.47 3.45
N ARG A 178 9.95 -3.23 2.50
CA ARG A 178 9.16 -3.95 1.49
C ARG A 178 8.45 -5.16 2.06
N LEU A 179 9.17 -5.96 2.84
CA LEU A 179 8.62 -7.15 3.51
C LEU A 179 7.41 -6.79 4.37
N ILE A 180 7.49 -5.64 5.04
CA ILE A 180 6.44 -5.09 5.90
C ILE A 180 5.11 -4.81 5.15
N LEU A 181 5.15 -4.55 3.83
CA LEU A 181 3.96 -4.25 3.02
C LEU A 181 3.25 -5.52 2.53
N ILE A 182 3.97 -6.64 2.41
CA ILE A 182 3.46 -7.89 1.85
C ILE A 182 2.14 -8.34 2.51
N PRO A 183 1.96 -8.33 3.85
CA PRO A 183 0.75 -8.89 4.45
C PRO A 183 -0.53 -8.15 4.05
N VAL A 184 -0.50 -6.82 3.95
CA VAL A 184 -1.69 -6.04 3.57
C VAL A 184 -2.02 -6.19 2.08
N GLU A 185 -0.99 -6.24 1.23
CA GLU A 185 -1.16 -6.49 -0.21
C GLU A 185 -1.67 -7.92 -0.45
N LEU A 186 -1.18 -8.90 0.31
CA LEU A 186 -1.62 -10.29 0.21
C LEU A 186 -3.10 -10.43 0.59
N LYS A 187 -3.52 -9.80 1.69
CA LYS A 187 -4.93 -9.74 2.05
C LYS A 187 -5.78 -9.11 0.93
N GLY A 188 -5.26 -8.06 0.28
CA GLY A 188 -5.93 -7.37 -0.82
C GLY A 188 -6.21 -8.26 -2.02
N ILE A 189 -5.36 -9.27 -2.27
CA ILE A 189 -5.45 -10.14 -3.46
C ILE A 189 -6.10 -11.51 -3.20
N ILE A 190 -6.08 -12.02 -1.97
CA ILE A 190 -6.62 -13.37 -1.64
C ILE A 190 -8.08 -13.50 -2.09
N VAL A 191 -8.95 -12.59 -1.64
CA VAL A 191 -10.39 -12.69 -1.94
C VAL A 191 -10.68 -12.52 -3.43
N PRO A 192 -10.15 -11.49 -4.13
CA PRO A 192 -10.31 -11.37 -5.57
C PRO A 192 -9.82 -12.58 -6.36
N SER A 193 -8.69 -13.20 -5.95
CA SER A 193 -8.14 -14.36 -6.66
C SER A 193 -8.99 -15.61 -6.50
N ILE A 194 -9.49 -15.86 -5.29
CA ILE A 194 -10.42 -16.97 -5.03
C ILE A 194 -11.71 -16.76 -5.83
N LEU A 195 -12.27 -15.55 -5.80
CA LEU A 195 -13.49 -15.25 -6.55
C LEU A 195 -13.27 -15.42 -8.06
N LEU A 196 -12.16 -14.91 -8.60
CA LEU A 196 -11.81 -15.06 -10.01
C LEU A 196 -11.66 -16.54 -10.39
N LEU A 197 -10.92 -17.33 -9.61
CA LEU A 197 -10.73 -18.76 -9.85
C LEU A 197 -12.07 -19.51 -9.82
N SER A 198 -12.93 -19.21 -8.85
CA SER A 198 -14.26 -19.83 -8.74
C SER A 198 -15.12 -19.51 -9.95
N ILE A 199 -15.20 -18.24 -10.36
CA ILE A 199 -15.99 -17.82 -11.52
C ILE A 199 -15.48 -18.50 -12.80
N LEU A 200 -14.17 -18.46 -13.05
CA LEU A 200 -13.58 -19.08 -14.23
C LEU A 200 -13.76 -20.60 -14.23
N SER A 201 -13.64 -21.25 -13.08
CA SER A 201 -13.83 -22.72 -12.98
C SER A 201 -15.29 -23.12 -13.18
N ILE A 202 -16.25 -22.36 -12.65
CA ILE A 202 -17.69 -22.65 -12.79
C ILE A 202 -18.14 -22.45 -14.22
N VAL A 203 -17.82 -21.31 -14.83
CA VAL A 203 -18.12 -21.09 -16.26
C VAL A 203 -17.42 -22.19 -17.09
N GLY A 204 -16.26 -22.67 -16.61
CA GLY A 204 -15.40 -23.72 -17.18
C GLY A 204 -16.17 -25.00 -17.32
N ALA A 205 -16.69 -25.40 -16.18
CA ALA A 205 -17.49 -26.58 -16.01
C ALA A 205 -18.70 -26.55 -16.94
N PHE A 206 -19.38 -25.40 -17.07
CA PHE A 206 -20.53 -25.28 -17.98
C PHE A 206 -20.13 -25.38 -19.46
N LEU A 207 -19.01 -24.79 -19.87
CA LEU A 207 -18.56 -24.88 -21.26
C LEU A 207 -18.13 -26.32 -21.63
N VAL A 208 -17.39 -27.00 -20.75
CA VAL A 208 -16.98 -28.40 -20.97
C VAL A 208 -18.17 -29.35 -20.87
N TRP A 209 -19.03 -29.20 -19.85
CA TRP A 209 -20.21 -30.05 -19.72
C TRP A 209 -21.19 -29.85 -20.88
N GLY A 210 -21.28 -28.63 -21.42
CA GLY A 210 -22.08 -28.32 -22.60
C GLY A 210 -21.62 -29.06 -23.86
N THR A 211 -20.33 -29.39 -23.99
CA THR A 211 -19.87 -30.20 -25.14
C THR A 211 -20.42 -31.63 -25.07
N SER A 212 -20.69 -32.16 -23.87
CA SER A 212 -21.36 -33.46 -23.69
C SER A 212 -22.82 -33.48 -24.19
N LEU A 213 -23.45 -32.31 -24.36
CA LEU A 213 -24.80 -32.21 -24.96
C LEU A 213 -24.78 -32.26 -26.49
N ILE A 214 -23.62 -31.95 -27.09
CA ILE A 214 -23.45 -31.83 -28.55
C ILE A 214 -22.62 -32.99 -29.12
N GLY A 215 -21.68 -33.53 -28.35
CA GLY A 215 -20.78 -34.61 -28.71
C GLY A 215 -21.10 -35.94 -28.00
N SER A 216 -20.29 -36.96 -28.29
CA SER A 216 -20.43 -38.34 -27.76
C SER A 216 -19.75 -38.57 -26.41
N SER A 217 -19.13 -37.55 -25.80
CA SER A 217 -18.45 -37.66 -24.52
C SER A 217 -19.42 -37.49 -23.33
N SER A 218 -19.59 -38.52 -22.51
CA SER A 218 -20.44 -38.48 -21.30
C SER A 218 -19.69 -37.96 -20.07
N LEU A 219 -19.14 -36.74 -20.14
CA LEU A 219 -18.47 -36.12 -18.98
C LEU A 219 -19.49 -35.67 -17.93
N SER A 220 -19.30 -36.10 -16.69
CA SER A 220 -20.04 -35.58 -15.54
C SER A 220 -19.72 -34.10 -15.32
N PHE A 221 -20.65 -33.37 -14.72
CA PHE A 221 -20.40 -31.98 -14.29
C PHE A 221 -19.22 -31.91 -13.29
N GLY A 222 -19.08 -32.91 -12.41
CA GLY A 222 -17.97 -32.97 -11.46
C GLY A 222 -16.60 -33.05 -12.14
N ASP A 223 -16.48 -33.89 -13.17
CA ASP A 223 -15.25 -34.02 -13.96
C ASP A 223 -14.97 -32.75 -14.77
N SER A 224 -16.02 -32.15 -15.33
CA SER A 224 -15.94 -30.88 -16.06
C SER A 224 -15.44 -29.75 -15.15
N LEU A 225 -15.88 -29.71 -13.90
CA LEU A 225 -15.41 -28.77 -12.88
C LEU A 225 -13.95 -29.02 -12.52
N LEU A 226 -13.53 -30.28 -12.35
CA LEU A 226 -12.15 -30.62 -12.03
C LEU A 226 -11.19 -30.26 -13.17
N ILE A 227 -11.56 -30.52 -14.42
CA ILE A 227 -10.80 -30.13 -15.61
C ILE A 227 -10.63 -28.61 -15.65
N SER A 228 -11.74 -27.88 -15.46
CA SER A 228 -11.74 -26.41 -15.49
C SER A 228 -10.92 -25.81 -14.35
N PHE A 229 -11.06 -26.36 -13.15
CA PHE A 229 -10.25 -25.97 -12.00
C PHE A 229 -8.76 -26.17 -12.29
N LYS A 230 -8.35 -27.33 -12.82
CA LYS A 230 -6.94 -27.59 -13.20
C LYS A 230 -6.43 -26.63 -14.26
N THR A 231 -7.28 -26.20 -15.19
CA THR A 231 -6.92 -25.21 -16.22
C THR A 231 -6.72 -23.83 -15.61
N PHE A 232 -7.53 -23.38 -14.65
CA PHE A 232 -7.40 -22.01 -14.09
C PHE A 232 -6.55 -21.94 -12.81
N PHE A 233 -6.28 -23.06 -12.15
CA PHE A 233 -5.43 -23.14 -10.95
C PHE A 233 -4.04 -22.46 -11.11
N PRO A 234 -3.36 -22.54 -12.27
CA PRO A 234 -2.09 -21.84 -12.51
C PRO A 234 -2.15 -20.31 -12.43
N ILE A 235 -3.31 -19.70 -12.21
CA ILE A 235 -3.46 -18.26 -11.93
C ILE A 235 -3.03 -17.92 -10.49
N LEU A 236 -3.20 -18.84 -9.52
CA LEU A 236 -2.95 -18.58 -8.10
C LEU A 236 -1.54 -18.06 -7.76
N PRO A 237 -0.45 -18.54 -8.42
CA PRO A 237 0.89 -18.01 -8.20
C PRO A 237 1.04 -16.50 -8.46
N VAL A 238 0.08 -15.85 -9.12
CA VAL A 238 0.09 -14.39 -9.34
C VAL A 238 0.32 -13.60 -8.05
N GLY A 239 -0.25 -14.03 -6.93
CA GLY A 239 -0.02 -13.39 -5.63
C GLY A 239 1.42 -13.53 -5.16
N PHE A 240 2.03 -14.71 -5.35
CA PHE A 240 3.44 -14.91 -5.04
C PHE A 240 4.33 -14.02 -5.91
N PHE A 241 4.12 -13.99 -7.23
CA PHE A 241 4.95 -13.17 -8.13
C PHE A 241 4.74 -11.67 -7.94
N GLY A 242 3.49 -11.21 -7.94
CA GLY A 242 3.15 -9.79 -7.92
C GLY A 242 3.24 -9.14 -6.54
N VAL A 243 2.95 -9.87 -5.46
CA VAL A 243 2.90 -9.29 -4.11
C VAL A 243 4.14 -9.64 -3.27
N ILE A 244 4.71 -10.83 -3.43
CA ILE A 244 5.87 -11.26 -2.64
C ILE A 244 7.16 -11.02 -3.41
N LEU A 245 7.33 -11.67 -4.57
CA LEU A 245 8.60 -11.69 -5.27
C LEU A 245 8.95 -10.34 -5.91
N PHE A 246 7.96 -9.66 -6.51
CA PHE A 246 8.14 -8.38 -7.17
C PHE A 246 8.78 -7.30 -6.27
N PRO A 247 8.24 -6.94 -5.09
CA PRO A 247 8.88 -5.91 -4.26
C PRO A 247 10.26 -6.35 -3.76
N LEU A 248 10.48 -7.63 -3.49
CA LEU A 248 11.79 -8.13 -3.03
C LEU A 248 12.85 -8.00 -4.13
N LEU A 249 12.51 -8.33 -5.38
CA LEU A 249 13.41 -8.24 -6.54
C LEU A 249 13.41 -6.89 -7.25
N LEU A 250 12.59 -5.93 -6.82
CA LEU A 250 12.44 -4.61 -7.45
C LEU A 250 13.77 -3.90 -7.82
N PRO A 251 14.86 -3.95 -7.03
CA PRO A 251 16.13 -3.30 -7.35
C PRO A 251 16.89 -3.99 -8.49
N LEU A 252 16.65 -5.28 -8.67
CA LEU A 252 17.29 -6.11 -9.68
C LEU A 252 16.55 -6.04 -11.02
N LEU A 253 15.25 -5.72 -10.99
CA LEU A 253 14.44 -5.61 -12.19
C LEU A 253 14.80 -4.32 -12.97
N PRO A 254 15.20 -4.43 -14.26
CA PRO A 254 15.60 -3.27 -15.06
C PRO A 254 14.40 -2.42 -15.48
N GLY A 255 14.67 -1.17 -15.87
CA GLY A 255 13.64 -0.23 -16.35
C GLY A 255 13.07 0.69 -15.25
N ARG A 256 12.16 1.58 -15.66
CA ARG A 256 11.51 2.58 -14.76
C ARG A 256 10.06 2.27 -14.45
N ALA A 257 9.31 1.74 -15.42
CA ALA A 257 7.89 1.43 -15.29
C ALA A 257 7.68 0.15 -14.45
N PHE A 258 6.82 0.21 -13.44
CA PHE A 258 6.47 -0.92 -12.58
C PHE A 258 5.72 -2.02 -13.33
N SER A 259 4.80 -1.63 -14.21
CA SER A 259 4.07 -2.50 -15.12
C SER A 259 5.02 -3.34 -15.99
N LEU A 260 6.04 -2.72 -16.59
CA LEU A 260 7.03 -3.43 -17.40
C LEU A 260 7.86 -4.38 -16.54
N LYS A 261 8.34 -3.94 -15.38
CA LYS A 261 9.08 -4.79 -14.43
C LYS A 261 8.28 -6.02 -14.00
N GLY A 262 6.98 -5.86 -13.75
CA GLY A 262 6.09 -6.96 -13.40
C GLY A 262 5.96 -7.98 -14.53
N ALA A 263 5.78 -7.52 -15.77
CA ALA A 263 5.75 -8.41 -16.94
C ALA A 263 7.10 -9.12 -17.17
N MET A 264 8.22 -8.41 -16.98
CA MET A 264 9.56 -8.99 -17.10
C MET A 264 9.82 -10.08 -16.05
N LEU A 265 9.32 -9.93 -14.82
CA LEU A 265 9.43 -10.95 -13.79
C LEU A 265 8.75 -12.26 -14.23
N VAL A 266 7.58 -12.16 -14.86
CA VAL A 266 6.89 -13.33 -15.42
C VAL A 266 7.65 -13.91 -16.61
N LEU A 267 8.24 -13.06 -17.46
CA LEU A 267 9.05 -13.51 -18.59
C LEU A 267 10.29 -14.30 -18.13
N TRP A 268 10.97 -13.85 -17.07
CA TRP A 268 12.08 -14.59 -16.47
C TRP A 268 11.60 -15.94 -15.92
N GLY A 269 10.43 -15.97 -15.27
CA GLY A 269 9.80 -17.21 -14.82
C GLY A 269 9.49 -18.17 -15.97
N LEU A 270 8.98 -17.65 -17.09
CA LEU A 270 8.70 -18.42 -18.30
C LEU A 270 9.97 -19.02 -18.90
N ILE A 271 11.01 -18.21 -19.09
CA ILE A 271 12.30 -18.68 -19.62
C ILE A 271 12.88 -19.78 -18.72
N THR A 272 12.80 -19.60 -17.40
CA THR A 272 13.24 -20.60 -16.44
C THR A 272 12.43 -21.89 -16.57
N TYR A 273 11.10 -21.81 -16.64
CA TYR A 273 10.23 -22.96 -16.81
C TYR A 273 10.52 -23.73 -18.11
N LEU A 274 10.66 -23.04 -19.24
CA LEU A 274 10.97 -23.66 -20.52
C LEU A 274 12.35 -24.32 -20.52
N THR A 275 13.35 -23.65 -19.95
CA THR A 275 14.73 -24.17 -19.86
C THR A 275 14.76 -25.43 -19.00
N VAL A 276 14.13 -25.40 -17.82
CA VAL A 276 14.08 -26.56 -16.91
C VAL A 276 13.30 -27.72 -17.54
N SER A 277 12.15 -27.44 -18.17
CA SER A 277 11.36 -28.48 -18.81
C SER A 277 12.08 -29.15 -19.99
N HIS A 278 12.83 -28.37 -20.77
CA HIS A 278 13.63 -28.91 -21.87
C HIS A 278 14.84 -29.71 -21.37
N THR A 279 15.57 -29.18 -20.38
CA THR A 279 16.83 -29.78 -19.92
C THR A 279 16.64 -30.97 -18.99
N PHE A 280 15.61 -30.98 -18.16
CA PHE A 280 15.40 -32.04 -17.16
C PHE A 280 14.26 -33.00 -17.49
N LEU A 281 13.25 -32.58 -18.26
CA LEU A 281 12.08 -33.40 -18.59
C LEU A 281 12.05 -33.84 -20.05
N GLU A 282 13.06 -33.46 -20.85
CA GLU A 282 13.23 -33.83 -22.27
C GLU A 282 12.01 -33.50 -23.15
N VAL A 283 11.21 -32.50 -22.75
CA VAL A 283 10.02 -32.09 -23.50
C VAL A 283 10.42 -31.06 -24.58
N PRO A 284 10.03 -31.26 -25.85
CA PRO A 284 10.31 -30.30 -26.91
C PRO A 284 9.74 -28.90 -26.62
N ILE A 285 10.54 -27.85 -26.81
CA ILE A 285 10.12 -26.45 -26.54
C ILE A 285 8.89 -26.06 -27.36
N LEU A 286 8.83 -26.49 -28.62
CA LEU A 286 7.75 -26.11 -29.54
C LEU A 286 6.37 -26.63 -29.08
N SER A 287 6.31 -27.82 -28.47
CA SER A 287 5.06 -28.39 -27.96
C SER A 287 4.62 -27.75 -26.63
N LEU A 288 5.58 -27.26 -25.83
CA LEU A 288 5.32 -26.50 -24.62
C LEU A 288 4.79 -25.10 -24.91
N LEU A 289 5.30 -24.43 -25.95
CA LEU A 289 4.96 -23.04 -26.26
C LEU A 289 3.44 -22.82 -26.36
N PHE A 290 2.73 -23.64 -27.15
CA PHE A 290 1.27 -23.50 -27.30
C PHE A 290 0.52 -23.69 -25.99
N ARG A 291 1.02 -24.54 -25.08
CA ARG A 291 0.39 -24.76 -23.77
C ARG A 291 0.64 -23.60 -22.82
N VAL A 292 1.80 -22.95 -22.90
CA VAL A 292 2.25 -21.98 -21.88
C VAL A 292 1.96 -20.53 -22.28
N ILE A 293 1.90 -20.19 -23.56
CA ILE A 293 1.59 -18.83 -24.06
C ILE A 293 0.33 -18.23 -23.40
N PRO A 294 -0.84 -18.90 -23.36
CA PRO A 294 -2.03 -18.29 -22.77
C PRO A 294 -1.85 -17.99 -21.26
N TYR A 295 -1.17 -18.87 -20.53
CA TYR A 295 -0.83 -18.64 -19.12
C TYR A 295 0.17 -17.51 -18.95
N PHE A 296 1.17 -17.41 -19.83
CA PHE A 296 2.15 -16.34 -19.79
C PHE A 296 1.49 -14.98 -19.99
N ILE A 297 0.65 -14.83 -21.03
CA ILE A 297 -0.06 -13.58 -21.29
C ILE A 297 -0.93 -13.21 -20.09
N LEU A 298 -1.67 -14.17 -19.54
CA LEU A 298 -2.55 -13.97 -18.39
C LEU A 298 -1.78 -13.54 -17.14
N LEU A 299 -0.74 -14.30 -16.77
CA LEU A 299 0.08 -14.02 -15.59
C LEU A 299 0.87 -12.72 -15.76
N ALA A 300 1.42 -12.45 -16.94
CA ALA A 300 2.15 -11.21 -17.22
C ALA A 300 1.23 -10.00 -17.05
N SER A 301 0.00 -10.05 -17.59
CA SER A 301 -1.00 -9.00 -17.39
C SER A 301 -1.32 -8.78 -15.91
N MET A 302 -1.60 -9.86 -15.17
CA MET A 302 -1.99 -9.73 -13.76
C MET A 302 -0.84 -9.30 -12.86
N VAL A 303 0.36 -9.86 -13.00
CA VAL A 303 1.55 -9.46 -12.23
C VAL A 303 1.98 -8.03 -12.59
N SER A 304 1.89 -7.64 -13.86
CA SER A 304 2.12 -6.28 -14.32
C SER A 304 1.16 -5.29 -13.65
N PHE A 305 -0.12 -5.63 -13.55
CA PHE A 305 -1.11 -4.82 -12.86
C PHE A 305 -0.81 -4.71 -11.35
N LEU A 306 -0.54 -5.84 -10.68
CA LEU A 306 -0.24 -5.86 -9.24
C LEU A 306 1.05 -5.12 -8.88
N ALA A 307 2.06 -5.18 -9.74
CA ALA A 307 3.30 -4.44 -9.57
C ALA A 307 3.06 -2.94 -9.38
N MET A 308 2.05 -2.38 -10.05
CA MET A 308 1.73 -0.95 -9.94
C MET A 308 1.21 -0.53 -8.57
N ASN A 309 0.75 -1.45 -7.72
CA ASN A 309 0.35 -1.13 -6.34
C ASN A 309 1.51 -0.56 -5.51
N PHE A 310 2.74 -0.92 -5.85
CA PHE A 310 3.93 -0.47 -5.11
C PHE A 310 4.39 0.94 -5.49
N THR A 311 3.88 1.53 -6.58
CA THR A 311 4.26 2.88 -7.04
C THR A 311 4.12 3.93 -5.93
N GLY A 312 3.04 3.88 -5.15
CA GLY A 312 2.77 4.80 -4.04
C GLY A 312 3.56 4.52 -2.75
N SER A 313 4.36 3.46 -2.71
CA SER A 313 5.19 3.09 -1.55
C SER A 313 6.68 3.32 -1.79
N THR A 314 7.06 3.67 -3.02
CA THR A 314 8.45 3.83 -3.44
C THR A 314 8.80 5.28 -3.72
N PRO A 315 10.08 5.69 -3.58
CA PRO A 315 10.54 7.01 -3.99
C PRO A 315 10.86 7.12 -5.50
N PHE A 316 10.60 6.08 -6.30
CA PHE A 316 11.11 5.98 -7.67
C PHE A 316 10.27 6.77 -8.69
N THR A 317 9.00 7.01 -8.39
CA THR A 317 8.02 7.51 -9.36
C THR A 317 7.37 8.80 -8.88
N SER A 318 7.17 9.76 -9.78
CA SER A 318 6.31 10.92 -9.56
C SER A 318 4.85 10.59 -9.87
N LEU A 319 3.90 11.32 -9.28
CA LEU A 319 2.47 11.14 -9.55
C LEU A 319 2.13 11.23 -11.05
N SER A 320 2.69 12.23 -11.75
CA SER A 320 2.48 12.39 -13.20
C SER A 320 3.06 11.24 -14.01
N GLY A 321 4.20 10.67 -13.58
CA GLY A 321 4.80 9.49 -14.18
C GLY A 321 3.92 8.26 -14.03
N VAL A 322 3.38 8.02 -12.82
CA VAL A 322 2.46 6.91 -12.54
C VAL A 322 1.18 7.04 -13.36
N LEU A 323 0.58 8.23 -13.44
CA LEU A 323 -0.64 8.45 -14.24
C LEU A 323 -0.40 8.17 -15.74
N LYS A 324 0.76 8.59 -16.26
CA LYS A 324 1.16 8.28 -17.65
C LYS A 324 1.32 6.78 -17.86
N GLU A 325 1.99 6.10 -16.93
CA GLU A 325 2.17 4.66 -16.97
C GLU A 325 0.83 3.92 -16.95
N MET A 326 -0.06 4.26 -16.01
CA MET A 326 -1.39 3.66 -15.88
C MET A 326 -2.21 3.81 -17.17
N ARG A 327 -2.19 4.99 -17.79
CA ARG A 327 -2.94 5.28 -19.03
C ARG A 327 -2.55 4.34 -20.17
N ILE A 328 -1.29 3.92 -20.23
CA ILE A 328 -0.76 3.05 -21.28
C ILE A 328 -0.88 1.58 -20.88
N ALA A 329 -0.51 1.24 -19.65
CA ALA A 329 -0.38 -0.13 -19.19
C ALA A 329 -1.74 -0.81 -18.95
N ILE A 330 -2.72 -0.10 -18.38
CA ILE A 330 -4.00 -0.71 -18.00
C ILE A 330 -4.75 -1.28 -19.21
N PRO A 331 -4.91 -0.56 -20.35
CA PRO A 331 -5.56 -1.13 -21.53
C PRO A 331 -4.86 -2.39 -22.06
N VAL A 332 -3.52 -2.38 -22.08
CA VAL A 332 -2.71 -3.53 -22.55
C VAL A 332 -2.86 -4.72 -21.60
N GLN A 333 -2.82 -4.49 -20.28
CA GLN A 333 -3.02 -5.52 -19.25
C GLN A 333 -4.42 -6.13 -19.37
N MET A 334 -5.46 -5.31 -19.53
CA MET A 334 -6.83 -5.77 -19.75
C MET A 334 -6.95 -6.61 -21.03
N GLY A 335 -6.38 -6.13 -22.14
CA GLY A 335 -6.36 -6.86 -23.40
C GLY A 335 -5.68 -8.23 -23.26
N GLY A 336 -4.49 -8.28 -22.65
CA GLY A 336 -3.78 -9.53 -22.41
C GLY A 336 -4.55 -10.48 -21.47
N PHE A 337 -5.18 -9.94 -20.42
CA PHE A 337 -6.01 -10.73 -19.51
C PHE A 337 -7.17 -11.40 -20.25
N LEU A 338 -7.90 -10.65 -21.08
CA LEU A 338 -9.01 -11.17 -21.88
C LEU A 338 -8.54 -12.20 -22.91
N VAL A 339 -7.46 -11.91 -23.65
CA VAL A 339 -6.89 -12.83 -24.64
C VAL A 339 -6.45 -14.13 -23.99
N GLY A 340 -5.74 -14.07 -22.86
CA GLY A 340 -5.29 -15.26 -22.13
C GLY A 340 -6.46 -16.12 -21.66
N ILE A 341 -7.49 -15.49 -21.09
CA ILE A 341 -8.70 -16.19 -20.65
C ILE A 341 -9.43 -16.84 -21.84
N LEU A 342 -9.75 -16.07 -22.89
CA LEU A 342 -10.46 -16.57 -24.07
C LEU A 342 -9.72 -17.73 -24.73
N TRP A 343 -8.40 -17.67 -24.80
CA TRP A 343 -7.61 -18.78 -25.32
C TRP A 343 -7.78 -20.04 -24.44
N LEU A 344 -7.66 -19.93 -23.12
CA LEU A 344 -7.87 -21.07 -22.22
C LEU A 344 -9.27 -21.67 -22.34
N TRP A 345 -10.30 -20.84 -22.57
CA TRP A 345 -11.66 -21.32 -22.85
C TRP A 345 -11.76 -22.09 -24.16
N ILE A 346 -11.14 -21.58 -25.22
CA ILE A 346 -11.11 -22.26 -26.52
C ILE A 346 -10.38 -23.60 -26.38
N ASP A 347 -9.28 -23.65 -25.62
CA ASP A 347 -8.55 -24.89 -25.35
C ASP A 347 -9.39 -25.88 -24.53
N LEU A 348 -10.13 -25.40 -23.53
CA LEU A 348 -11.09 -26.21 -22.76
C LEU A 348 -12.18 -26.81 -23.65
N LEU A 349 -12.79 -26.01 -24.53
CA LEU A 349 -13.81 -26.48 -25.47
C LEU A 349 -13.26 -27.57 -26.40
N LYS A 350 -12.03 -27.40 -26.92
CA LYS A 350 -11.38 -28.41 -27.75
C LYS A 350 -11.11 -29.71 -27.01
N ARG A 351 -10.79 -29.67 -25.72
CA ARG A 351 -10.58 -30.87 -24.90
C ARG A 351 -11.87 -31.63 -24.58
N GLY A 352 -13.03 -30.97 -24.70
CA GLY A 352 -14.35 -31.58 -24.53
C GLY A 352 -14.99 -32.10 -25.82
N ILE A 353 -14.31 -31.95 -26.98
CA ILE A 353 -14.74 -32.45 -28.28
C ILE A 353 -13.81 -33.63 -28.63
N PRO A 354 -14.33 -34.80 -29.02
CA PRO A 354 -13.51 -35.98 -29.31
C PRO A 354 -12.50 -35.78 -30.44
#